data_AF-A0A495J416-F1
#
_entry.id   AF-A0A495J416-F1
#
_cell.length_a   1.000
_cell.length_b   1.000
_cell.length_c   1.000
_cell.angle_alpha   90.00
_cell.angle_beta   90.00
_cell.angle_gamma   90.00
#
_symmetry.space_group_name_H-M   'P 1'
#
loop_
_entity.id
_entity.type
_entity.pdbx_description
1 polymer ?
#
loop_
_entity_poly.entity_id
_entity_poly.type
_entity_poly.pdbx_seq_one_letter_code
_entity_poly.pdbx_strand_id
1 'polypeptide(L)'
;MEERKYLQTWKKYAAVIRLHLKRSSNEEQHFLLNKTDFESAGDRGKSGYTFNMLIENGKVVNNISGSAVARDLFETIKTDEVMKEFLKEKTVKINVGKAFMLTIKTSHISSYKEAAVVAEA
;
A
#
# COMPACT_ATOMS: atom_id res chain seq x y z
N MET A 1 10.02 -14.05 -16.66
CA MET A 1 8.81 -13.46 -16.03
C MET A 1 9.07 -13.47 -14.54
N GLU A 2 9.05 -12.32 -13.87
CA GLU A 2 9.17 -12.30 -12.39
C GLU A 2 7.98 -13.06 -11.81
N GLU A 3 8.27 -14.15 -11.10
CA GLU A 3 7.27 -15.02 -10.49
C GLU A 3 6.60 -14.23 -9.36
N ARG A 4 5.32 -13.88 -9.54
CA ARG A 4 4.54 -13.11 -8.56
C ARG A 4 4.07 -14.00 -7.41
N LYS A 5 5.04 -14.38 -6.59
CA LYS A 5 4.93 -15.36 -5.51
C LYS A 5 3.88 -14.95 -4.46
N TYR A 6 3.77 -13.66 -4.14
CA TYR A 6 2.92 -13.19 -3.05
C TYR A 6 1.52 -12.74 -3.51
N LEU A 7 1.27 -12.68 -4.82
CA LEU A 7 0.02 -12.14 -5.35
C LEU A 7 -1.20 -12.97 -4.96
N GLN A 8 -1.07 -14.29 -4.94
CA GLN A 8 -2.15 -15.18 -4.46
C GLN A 8 -2.42 -15.00 -2.96
N THR A 9 -1.35 -14.83 -2.17
CA THR A 9 -1.48 -14.51 -0.73
C THR A 9 -2.19 -13.18 -0.54
N TRP A 10 -1.79 -12.13 -1.26
CA TRP A 10 -2.43 -10.82 -1.17
C TRP A 10 -3.89 -10.83 -1.60
N LYS A 11 -4.27 -11.63 -2.61
CA LYS A 11 -5.68 -11.83 -2.97
C LYS A 11 -6.52 -12.37 -1.83
N LYS A 12 -6.00 -13.28 -0.99
CA LYS A 12 -6.70 -13.76 0.21
C LYS A 12 -6.93 -12.63 1.22
N TYR A 13 -5.97 -11.72 1.35
CA TYR A 13 -6.07 -10.56 2.23
C TYR A 13 -6.80 -9.37 1.58
N ALA A 14 -7.18 -9.42 0.30
CA ALA A 14 -7.74 -8.27 -0.41
C ALA A 14 -9.01 -7.71 0.27
N ALA A 15 -9.92 -8.56 0.72
CA ALA A 15 -11.13 -8.11 1.44
C ALA A 15 -10.78 -7.37 2.74
N VAL A 16 -9.78 -7.86 3.48
CA VAL A 16 -9.30 -7.28 4.73
C VAL A 16 -8.58 -5.95 4.47
N ILE A 17 -7.70 -5.92 3.46
CA ILE A 17 -7.00 -4.71 3.02
C ILE A 17 -7.99 -3.65 2.58
N ARG A 18 -9.04 -4.01 1.82
CA ARG A 18 -10.12 -3.11 1.40
C ARG A 18 -10.84 -2.50 2.60
N LEU A 19 -11.13 -3.32 3.62
CA LEU A 19 -11.77 -2.86 4.84
C LEU A 19 -10.89 -1.86 5.59
N HIS A 20 -9.61 -2.19 5.80
CA HIS A 20 -8.67 -1.30 6.47
C HIS A 20 -8.37 -0.04 5.64
N LEU A 21 -8.29 -0.11 4.32
CA LEU A 21 -8.17 1.08 3.46
C LEU A 21 -9.31 2.05 3.73
N LYS A 22 -10.56 1.57 3.70
CA LYS A 22 -11.73 2.42 3.99
C LYS A 22 -11.66 3.04 5.39
N ARG A 23 -11.37 2.24 6.41
CA ARG A 23 -11.24 2.69 7.80
C ARG A 23 -10.08 3.67 8.01
N SER A 24 -9.01 3.52 7.22
CA SER A 24 -7.82 4.38 7.30
C SER A 24 -8.06 5.84 6.97
N SER A 25 -9.23 6.16 6.40
CA SER A 25 -9.70 7.54 6.20
C SER A 25 -9.97 8.28 7.52
N ASN A 26 -10.32 7.55 8.59
CA ASN A 26 -10.62 8.14 9.90
C ASN A 26 -9.46 7.98 10.88
N GLU A 27 -8.84 6.81 10.91
CA GLU A 27 -7.81 6.47 11.90
C GLU A 27 -6.73 5.55 11.30
N GLU A 28 -5.50 5.61 11.80
CA GLU A 28 -4.45 4.70 11.35
C GLU A 28 -4.85 3.23 11.60
N GLN A 29 -4.70 2.39 10.58
CA GLN A 29 -5.06 0.99 10.66
C GLN A 29 -3.82 0.14 10.82
N HIS A 30 -3.93 -0.87 11.68
CA HIS A 30 -2.87 -1.85 11.92
C HIS A 30 -3.44 -3.25 11.74
N PHE A 31 -2.74 -4.07 10.98
CA PHE A 31 -3.11 -5.45 10.73
C PHE A 31 -1.89 -6.35 10.85
N LEU A 32 -1.98 -7.38 11.71
CA LEU A 32 -0.93 -8.38 11.82
C LEU A 32 -1.05 -9.36 10.65
N LEU A 33 -0.06 -9.36 9.77
CA LEU A 33 0.01 -10.33 8.69
C LEU A 33 0.47 -11.69 9.27
N ASN A 34 0.07 -12.78 8.62
CA ASN A 34 0.51 -14.11 9.05
C ASN A 34 1.79 -14.49 8.31
N LYS A 35 2.93 -14.51 9.02
CA LYS A 35 4.24 -14.76 8.40
C LYS A 35 4.29 -16.09 7.64
N THR A 36 3.63 -17.13 8.15
CA THR A 36 3.56 -18.45 7.53
C THR A 36 2.94 -18.43 6.13
N ASP A 37 1.90 -17.61 5.90
CA ASP A 37 1.27 -17.47 4.58
C ASP A 37 2.21 -16.86 3.54
N PHE A 38 3.15 -16.01 3.98
CA PHE A 38 4.15 -15.39 3.10
C PHE A 38 5.38 -16.28 2.92
N GLU A 39 5.82 -17.00 3.96
CA GLU A 39 6.91 -17.98 3.85
C GLU A 39 6.52 -19.15 2.94
N SER A 40 5.26 -19.60 2.99
CA SER A 40 4.76 -20.65 2.10
C SER A 40 4.64 -20.20 0.65
N ALA A 41 4.35 -18.92 0.41
CA ALA A 41 4.20 -18.35 -0.92
C ALA A 41 5.54 -18.09 -1.62
N GLY A 42 6.60 -17.79 -0.88
CA GLY A 42 7.92 -17.55 -1.46
C GLY A 42 9.03 -17.32 -0.44
N ASP A 43 10.26 -17.49 -0.91
CA ASP A 43 11.46 -17.39 -0.08
C ASP A 43 11.70 -15.97 0.44
N ARG A 44 12.18 -15.87 1.68
CA ARG A 44 12.52 -14.60 2.33
C ARG A 44 13.80 -14.05 1.69
N GLY A 45 13.65 -13.34 0.56
CA GLY A 45 14.77 -12.65 -0.09
C GLY A 45 15.52 -11.70 0.85
N LYS A 46 16.64 -11.13 0.38
CA LYS A 46 17.61 -10.35 1.21
C LYS A 46 16.99 -9.19 2.01
N SER A 47 15.91 -8.57 1.51
CA SER A 47 15.22 -7.44 2.17
C SER A 47 14.16 -7.87 3.20
N GLY A 48 13.91 -9.18 3.33
CA GLY A 48 12.80 -9.72 4.11
C GLY A 48 11.44 -9.29 3.55
N TYR A 49 10.48 -9.10 4.46
CA TYR A 49 9.10 -8.72 4.11
C TYR A 49 8.78 -7.27 4.47
N THR A 50 9.80 -6.51 4.89
CA THR A 50 9.63 -5.11 5.25
C THR A 50 9.61 -4.24 4.01
N PHE A 51 8.67 -3.31 3.96
CA PHE A 51 8.62 -2.32 2.89
C PHE A 51 7.88 -1.06 3.34
N ASN A 52 8.11 0.01 2.61
CA ASN A 52 7.34 1.23 2.69
C ASN A 52 6.85 1.60 1.29
N MET A 53 5.55 1.80 1.17
CA MET A 53 4.87 2.19 -0.06
C MET A 53 4.09 3.46 0.21
N LEU A 54 4.29 4.44 -0.66
CA LEU A 54 3.51 5.67 -0.68
C LEU A 54 2.77 5.73 -2.01
N ILE A 55 1.45 5.83 -1.95
CA ILE A 55 0.56 5.89 -3.10
C ILE A 55 -0.08 7.27 -3.07
N GLU A 56 0.05 8.03 -4.16
CA GLU A 56 -0.59 9.33 -4.35
C GLU A 56 -1.43 9.27 -5.62
N ASN A 57 -2.72 9.60 -5.50
CA ASN A 57 -3.67 9.60 -6.61
C ASN A 57 -3.63 8.30 -7.43
N GLY A 58 -3.59 7.16 -6.73
CA GLY A 58 -3.52 5.81 -7.34
C GLY A 58 -2.16 5.40 -7.93
N LYS A 59 -1.10 6.21 -7.78
CA LYS A 59 0.26 5.91 -8.28
C LYS A 59 1.24 5.77 -7.14
N VAL A 60 2.11 4.77 -7.20
CA VAL A 60 3.22 4.67 -6.23
C VAL A 60 4.24 5.75 -6.55
N VAL A 61 4.60 6.56 -5.55
CA VAL A 61 5.57 7.66 -5.68
C VAL A 61 6.95 7.31 -5.11
N ASN A 62 7.06 6.20 -4.37
CA ASN A 62 8.32 5.72 -3.79
C ASN A 62 8.84 4.45 -4.49
N ASN A 63 10.12 4.15 -4.33
CA ASN A 63 10.72 2.96 -4.92
C ASN A 63 10.34 1.67 -4.14
N ILE A 64 9.36 0.93 -4.64
CA ILE A 64 9.00 -0.41 -4.13
C ILE A 64 9.71 -1.55 -4.86
N SER A 65 10.62 -1.23 -5.79
CA SER A 65 11.24 -2.23 -6.66
C SER A 65 12.11 -3.25 -5.92
N GLY A 66 12.67 -2.89 -4.77
CA GLY A 66 13.47 -3.80 -3.96
C GLY A 66 12.67 -4.87 -3.19
N SER A 67 11.34 -4.86 -3.30
CA SER A 67 10.46 -5.74 -2.51
C SER A 67 9.38 -6.38 -3.38
N ALA A 68 9.53 -7.67 -3.66
CA ALA A 68 8.53 -8.45 -4.39
C ALA A 68 7.17 -8.45 -3.66
N VAL A 69 7.18 -8.54 -2.33
CA VAL A 69 5.97 -8.49 -1.50
C VAL A 69 5.23 -7.15 -1.64
N ALA A 70 5.96 -6.03 -1.74
CA ALA A 70 5.35 -4.72 -1.95
C ALA A 70 4.77 -4.57 -3.36
N ARG A 71 5.49 -5.05 -4.39
CA ARG A 71 5.03 -5.01 -5.79
C ARG A 71 3.73 -5.78 -5.98
N ASP A 72 3.67 -7.01 -5.46
CA ASP A 72 2.48 -7.87 -5.56
C ASP A 72 1.28 -7.29 -4.79
N LEU A 73 1.52 -6.60 -3.67
CA LEU A 73 0.47 -5.86 -2.95
C LEU A 73 -0.09 -4.73 -3.82
N PHE A 74 0.79 -3.89 -4.37
CA PHE A 74 0.34 -2.78 -5.22
C PHE A 74 -0.44 -3.28 -6.43
N GLU A 75 -0.02 -4.39 -7.03
CA GLU A 75 -0.75 -5.00 -8.13
C GLU A 75 -2.15 -5.47 -7.73
N THR A 76 -2.28 -6.08 -6.55
CA THR A 76 -3.58 -6.48 -5.98
C THR A 76 -4.49 -5.26 -5.81
N ILE A 77 -3.95 -4.18 -5.24
CA ILE A 77 -4.67 -2.91 -5.04
C ILE A 77 -5.06 -2.26 -6.38
N LYS A 78 -4.16 -2.28 -7.37
CA LYS A 78 -4.38 -1.68 -8.69
C LYS A 78 -5.42 -2.46 -9.52
N THR A 79 -5.52 -3.77 -9.30
CA THR A 79 -6.45 -4.67 -10.01
C THR A 79 -7.85 -4.63 -9.40
N ASP A 80 -7.97 -4.32 -8.10
CA ASP A 80 -9.26 -4.14 -7.44
C ASP A 80 -9.82 -2.75 -7.74
N GLU A 81 -10.94 -2.68 -8.48
CA GLU A 81 -11.55 -1.42 -8.89
C GLU A 81 -11.93 -0.56 -7.67
N VAL A 82 -12.42 -1.15 -6.59
CA VAL A 82 -12.86 -0.40 -5.42
C VAL A 82 -11.69 0.22 -4.67
N MET A 83 -10.59 -0.52 -4.50
CA MET A 83 -9.37 0.04 -3.91
C MET A 83 -8.77 1.11 -4.82
N LYS A 84 -8.70 0.86 -6.12
CA LYS A 84 -8.20 1.81 -7.11
C LYS A 84 -8.98 3.13 -7.08
N GLU A 85 -10.31 3.06 -6.99
CA GLU A 85 -11.14 4.25 -6.87
C GLU A 85 -10.96 4.96 -5.53
N PHE A 86 -10.82 4.21 -4.43
CA PHE A 86 -10.55 4.79 -3.12
C PHE A 86 -9.25 5.63 -3.10
N LEU A 87 -8.23 5.21 -3.86
CA LEU A 87 -6.95 5.90 -3.92
C LEU A 87 -6.95 7.21 -4.74
N LYS A 88 -8.02 7.50 -5.48
CA LYS A 88 -8.15 8.77 -6.22
C LYS A 88 -8.20 9.92 -5.23
N GLU A 89 -7.44 10.99 -5.51
CA GLU A 89 -7.40 12.21 -4.69
C GLU A 89 -6.96 11.98 -3.22
N LYS A 90 -6.32 10.84 -2.94
CA LYS A 90 -5.81 10.49 -1.62
C LYS A 90 -4.34 10.11 -1.68
N THR A 91 -3.67 10.34 -0.55
CA THR A 91 -2.32 9.85 -0.27
C THR A 91 -2.42 8.73 0.74
N VAL A 92 -2.07 7.52 0.33
CA VAL A 92 -2.10 6.33 1.19
C VAL A 92 -0.69 5.82 1.41
N LYS A 93 -0.28 5.78 2.67
CA LYS A 93 0.99 5.22 3.10
C LYS A 93 0.75 3.83 3.68
N ILE A 94 1.36 2.83 3.07
CA ILE A 94 1.32 1.44 3.52
C ILE A 94 2.73 1.01 3.89
N ASN A 95 2.91 0.40 5.05
CA ASN A 95 4.21 -0.13 5.44
C ASN A 95 4.08 -1.43 6.22
N VAL A 96 5.11 -2.27 6.10
CA VAL A 96 5.25 -3.50 6.89
C VAL A 96 6.59 -3.44 7.61
N GLY A 97 6.54 -3.52 8.93
CA GLY A 97 7.71 -3.55 9.81
C GLY A 97 8.24 -4.95 10.07
N LYS A 98 9.34 -5.05 10.86
CA LYS A 98 9.94 -6.34 11.27
C LYS A 98 8.98 -7.23 12.06
N ALA A 99 8.02 -6.62 12.76
CA ALA A 99 6.95 -7.29 13.50
C ALA A 99 5.86 -7.90 12.58
N PHE A 100 6.02 -7.83 11.26
CA PHE A 100 5.02 -8.32 10.31
C PHE A 100 3.66 -7.60 10.41
N MET A 101 3.65 -6.42 11.01
CA MET A 101 2.48 -5.57 11.13
C MET A 101 2.41 -4.64 9.92
N LEU A 102 1.33 -4.77 9.16
CA LEU A 102 0.96 -3.86 8.10
C LEU A 102 0.24 -2.67 8.71
N THR A 103 0.70 -1.47 8.39
CA THR A 103 0.01 -0.24 8.79
C THR A 103 -0.42 0.53 7.55
N ILE A 104 -1.63 1.07 7.60
CA ILE A 104 -2.26 1.86 6.54
C ILE A 104 -2.65 3.21 7.14
N LYS A 105 -2.11 4.26 6.54
CA LYS A 105 -2.47 5.64 6.86
C LYS A 105 -2.94 6.33 5.60
N THR A 106 -4.17 6.82 5.62
CA THR A 106 -4.70 7.66 4.54
C THR A 106 -4.67 9.11 4.96
N SER A 107 -4.25 9.97 4.04
CA SER A 107 -4.29 11.41 4.17
C SER A 107 -4.94 11.98 2.91
N HIS A 108 -5.69 13.05 3.09
CA HIS A 108 -6.26 13.77 1.95
C HIS A 108 -5.16 14.58 1.27
N ILE A 109 -5.13 14.56 -0.07
CA ILE A 109 -4.31 15.49 -0.83
C ILE A 109 -4.98 16.85 -0.64
N SER A 110 -4.57 17.58 0.40
CA SER A 110 -5.06 18.91 0.65
C SER A 110 -4.41 19.83 -0.38
N SER A 111 -5.20 20.36 -1.32
CA SER A 111 -4.78 21.20 -2.44
C SER A 111 -4.24 22.59 -2.05
N TYR A 112 -3.46 22.73 -0.99
CA TYR A 112 -2.80 24.00 -0.65
C TYR A 112 -1.54 24.29 -1.48
N LYS A 113 -1.32 23.57 -2.59
CA LYS A 113 -0.16 23.79 -3.49
C LYS A 113 -0.49 24.54 -4.78
N GLU A 114 -1.68 25.17 -4.88
CA GLU A 114 -2.02 26.03 -6.02
C GLU A 114 -2.84 27.26 -5.59
N ALA A 115 -2.32 28.05 -4.65
CA ALA A 115 -2.86 29.38 -4.32
C ALA A 115 -1.79 30.38 -3.85
N ALA A 116 -0.51 30.11 -4.13
CA ALA A 116 0.61 30.98 -3.75
C ALA A 116 1.45 31.41 -4.97
N VAL A 117 0.81 31.54 -6.14
CA VAL A 117 1.37 32.30 -7.25
C VAL A 117 0.48 33.52 -7.45
N VAL A 118 0.81 34.55 -6.67
CA VAL A 118 0.71 35.98 -7.00
C VAL A 118 -0.67 36.52 -7.41
N ALA A 119 -1.56 36.55 -6.42
CA ALA A 119 -2.24 37.79 -6.11
C ALA A 119 -1.26 38.72 -5.37
N GLU A 120 -0.31 39.30 -6.10
CA GLU A 120 0.44 40.48 -5.64
C GLU A 120 0.39 41.50 -6.79
N ALA A 121 -0.41 42.55 -6.54
CA ALA A 121 -0.37 43.93 -7.04
C ALA A 121 -0.01 44.22 -8.51
#